data_AF-U1S1Z3-F1
#
_entry.id   AF-U1S1Z3-F1
#
_cell.length_a   1.000
_cell.length_b   1.000
_cell.length_c   1.000
_cell.angle_alpha   90.00
_cell.angle_beta   90.00
_cell.angle_gamma   90.00
#
_symmetry.space_group_name_H-M   'P 1'
#
loop_
_entity.id
_entity.type
_entity.pdbx_description
1 polymer ?
#
loop_
_entity_poly.entity_id
_entity_poly.type
_entity_poly.pdbx_seq_one_letter_code
_entity_poly.pdbx_strand_id
1 'polypeptide(L)'
;MEDRSCRPYRIAYHLGLARPTVGRVLARYNMPRLTEVDQATGLAVRRPTPVRYEKTSPGELVHLDINKLGRIPDGGGWRAHGRGSATALAANRAKTRTP
;
A
#
# COMPACT_ATOMS: atom_id res chain seq x y z
N MET A 1 1.06 4.34 -18.31
CA MET A 1 1.35 4.24 -16.86
C MET A 1 1.51 2.76 -16.55
N GLU A 2 2.73 2.28 -16.47
CA GLU A 2 3.04 0.84 -16.51
C GLU A 2 2.74 0.18 -15.16
N ASP A 3 1.83 -0.78 -15.21
CA ASP A 3 1.30 -1.52 -14.08
C ASP A 3 2.29 -2.64 -13.69
N ARG A 4 3.30 -2.27 -12.90
CA ARG A 4 4.41 -3.14 -12.43
C ARG A 4 4.01 -4.14 -11.33
N SER A 5 2.75 -4.57 -11.26
CA SER A 5 2.32 -5.48 -10.21
C SER A 5 2.67 -6.94 -10.55
N CYS A 6 3.66 -7.51 -9.86
CA CYS A 6 4.07 -8.91 -9.98
C CYS A 6 3.19 -9.82 -9.12
N ARG A 7 1.89 -9.87 -9.39
CA ARG A 7 1.00 -10.84 -8.73
C ARG A 7 1.14 -12.20 -9.41
N PRO A 8 1.13 -13.33 -8.66
CA PRO A 8 1.33 -14.67 -9.23
C PRO A 8 0.41 -14.99 -10.41
N TYR A 9 -0.83 -14.49 -10.39
CA TYR A 9 -1.80 -14.71 -11.47
C TYR A 9 -1.47 -13.93 -12.75
N ARG A 10 -0.83 -12.76 -12.66
CA ARG A 10 -0.43 -11.97 -13.84
C ARG A 10 0.73 -12.62 -14.55
N ILE A 11 1.74 -13.05 -13.78
CA ILE A 11 2.88 -13.79 -14.32
C ILE A 11 2.39 -15.07 -15.00
N ALA A 12 1.51 -15.81 -14.32
CA ALA A 12 0.87 -17.01 -14.88
C ALA A 12 0.14 -16.71 -16.20
N TYR A 13 -0.70 -15.66 -16.23
CA TYR A 13 -1.44 -15.24 -17.42
C TYR A 13 -0.51 -14.88 -18.58
N HIS A 14 0.49 -14.02 -18.35
CA HIS A 14 1.41 -13.57 -19.39
C HIS A 14 2.30 -14.69 -19.94
N LEU A 15 2.62 -15.70 -19.12
CA LEU A 15 3.45 -16.84 -19.53
C LEU A 15 2.63 -18.05 -19.99
N GLY A 16 1.29 -18.00 -19.95
CA GLY A 16 0.44 -19.15 -20.23
C GLY A 16 0.63 -20.33 -19.26
N LEU A 17 1.09 -20.06 -18.03
CA LEU A 17 1.39 -21.08 -17.02
C LEU A 17 0.27 -21.18 -15.98
N ALA A 18 0.15 -22.34 -15.34
CA ALA A 18 -0.68 -22.47 -14.15
C ALA A 18 -0.06 -21.68 -12.97
N ARG A 19 -0.90 -21.02 -12.17
CA ARG A 19 -0.45 -20.25 -10.98
C ARG A 19 0.48 -21.03 -10.03
N PRO A 20 0.25 -22.33 -9.72
CA PRO A 20 1.16 -23.09 -8.86
C PRO A 20 2.56 -23.26 -9.46
N THR A 21 2.68 -23.29 -10.80
CA THR A 21 3.96 -23.42 -11.50
C THR A 21 4.85 -22.20 -11.25
N VAL A 22 4.27 -21.00 -11.25
CA VAL A 22 4.99 -19.77 -10.90
C VAL A 22 5.58 -19.87 -9.49
N GLY A 23 4.78 -20.33 -8.51
CA GLY A 23 5.26 -20.53 -7.14
C GLY A 23 6.39 -21.55 -7.04
N ARG A 24 6.29 -22.68 -7.75
CA ARG A 24 7.33 -23.72 -7.77
C ARG A 24 8.63 -23.24 -8.41
N VAL A 25 8.55 -22.46 -9.49
CA VAL A 25 9.73 -21.89 -10.16
C VAL A 25 10.44 -20.93 -9.21
N LEU A 26 9.71 -20.02 -8.55
CA LEU A 26 10.30 -19.10 -7.58
C LEU A 26 11.00 -19.85 -6.44
N ALA A 27 10.35 -20.87 -5.87
CA ALA A 27 10.93 -21.71 -4.83
C ALA A 27 12.19 -22.45 -5.31
N ARG A 28 12.17 -23.00 -6.54
CA ARG A 28 13.32 -23.71 -7.14
C ARG A 28 14.55 -22.81 -7.26
N TYR A 29 14.35 -21.53 -7.57
CA TYR A 29 15.45 -20.56 -7.72
C TYR A 29 15.74 -19.77 -6.44
N ASN A 30 15.24 -20.21 -5.27
CA ASN A 30 15.41 -19.52 -3.99
C ASN A 30 14.99 -18.04 -4.02
N MET A 31 13.99 -17.71 -4.85
CA MET A 31 13.44 -16.37 -4.92
C MET A 31 12.45 -16.13 -3.76
N PRO A 32 12.39 -14.91 -3.20
CA PRO A 32 11.38 -14.57 -2.20
C PRO A 32 9.98 -14.74 -2.75
N ARG A 33 8.99 -14.92 -1.86
CA ARG A 33 7.59 -14.97 -2.30
C ARG A 33 7.23 -13.62 -2.89
N LEU A 34 6.40 -13.57 -3.93
CA LEU A 34 5.97 -12.30 -4.54
C LEU A 34 5.24 -11.36 -3.56
N THR A 35 4.68 -11.90 -2.47
CA THR A 35 4.10 -11.14 -1.35
C THR A 35 5.14 -10.46 -0.46
N GLU A 36 6.38 -10.91 -0.51
CA GLU A 36 7.53 -10.41 0.25
C GLU A 36 8.39 -9.48 -0.63
N VAL A 37 7.95 -9.17 -1.86
CA VAL A 37 8.63 -8.26 -2.77
C VAL A 37 7.87 -6.94 -2.81
N ASP A 38 8.60 -5.85 -2.61
CA ASP A 38 8.05 -4.51 -2.75
C ASP A 38 7.72 -4.26 -4.23
N GLN A 39 6.45 -3.94 -4.50
CA GLN A 39 5.95 -3.86 -5.87
C GLN A 39 6.48 -2.64 -6.63
N ALA A 40 6.94 -1.60 -5.93
CA ALA A 40 7.48 -0.40 -6.55
C ALA A 40 8.95 -0.60 -6.99
N THR A 41 9.73 -1.34 -6.19
CA THR A 41 11.18 -1.50 -6.38
C THR A 41 11.59 -2.88 -6.90
N GLY A 42 10.73 -3.89 -6.81
CA GLY A 42 11.07 -5.28 -7.16
C GLY A 42 12.05 -5.94 -6.20
N LEU A 43 12.42 -5.26 -5.11
CA LEU A 43 13.34 -5.76 -4.11
C LEU A 43 12.59 -6.50 -3.01
N ALA A 44 13.27 -7.45 -2.36
CA ALA A 44 12.73 -8.09 -1.16
C ALA A 44 12.43 -7.02 -0.10
N VAL A 45 11.22 -7.06 0.47
CA VAL A 45 10.82 -6.25 1.61
C VAL A 45 11.70 -6.65 2.79
N ARG A 46 12.71 -5.84 3.09
CA ARG A 46 13.44 -5.95 4.34
C ARG A 46 12.52 -5.48 5.45
N ARG A 47 11.89 -6.41 6.16
CA ARG A 47 11.20 -6.09 7.41
C ARG A 47 12.27 -6.09 8.51
N PRO A 48 12.69 -4.92 9.04
CA PRO A 48 13.57 -4.90 10.19
C PRO A 48 12.89 -5.62 11.35
N THR A 49 13.69 -6.31 12.17
CA THR A 49 13.20 -6.85 13.45
C THR A 49 12.53 -5.71 14.22
N PRO A 50 11.27 -5.89 14.68
CA PRO A 50 10.59 -4.85 15.43
C PRO A 50 11.43 -4.45 16.65
N VAL A 51 11.74 -3.16 16.77
CA VAL A 51 12.37 -2.63 17.97
C VAL A 51 11.27 -2.48 19.02
N ARG A 52 11.41 -3.20 20.13
CA ARG A 52 10.49 -3.11 21.26
C ARG A 52 11.04 -2.08 22.24
N TYR A 53 10.34 -0.96 22.39
CA TYR A 53 10.68 0.07 23.35
C TYR A 53 9.94 -0.21 24.66
N GLU A 54 10.68 -0.60 25.70
CA GLU A 54 10.16 -0.78 27.05
C GLU A 54 10.82 0.21 28.00
N LYS A 55 10.05 0.71 28.96
CA LYS A 55 10.51 1.62 30.01
C LYS A 55 9.80 1.32 31.31
N THR A 56 10.48 1.61 32.40
CA THR A 56 10.07 1.21 33.75
C THR A 56 9.17 2.28 34.38
N SER A 57 9.38 3.55 34.02
CA SER A 57 8.66 4.67 34.60
C SER A 57 7.74 5.36 33.58
N PRO A 58 6.56 5.85 34.02
CA PRO A 58 5.71 6.71 33.19
C PRO A 58 6.47 7.95 32.70
N GLY A 59 6.28 8.32 31.42
CA GLY A 59 6.90 9.50 30.80
C GLY A 59 8.22 9.24 30.05
N GLU A 60 8.83 8.06 30.21
CA GLU A 60 10.08 7.70 29.52
C GLU A 60 9.88 7.27 28.05
N LEU A 61 8.63 7.01 27.64
CA LEU A 61 8.25 6.69 26.27
C LEU A 61 7.27 7.74 25.74
N VAL A 62 7.58 8.30 24.57
CA VAL A 62 6.65 9.13 23.82
C VAL A 62 5.91 8.24 22.82
N HIS A 63 4.59 8.17 22.96
CA HIS A 63 3.76 7.53 21.95
C HIS A 63 3.44 8.54 20.85
N LEU A 64 3.98 8.30 19.66
CA LEU A 64 3.69 9.09 18.46
C LEU A 64 2.85 8.22 17.52
N ASP A 65 1.57 8.56 17.39
CA ASP A 65 0.71 7.96 16.38
C ASP A 65 0.74 8.84 15.12
N ILE A 66 1.36 8.33 14.05
CA ILE A 66 1.46 9.05 12.78
C ILE A 66 0.41 8.48 11.84
N ASN A 67 -0.68 9.23 11.67
CA ASN A 67 -1.73 8.89 10.72
C ASN A 67 -1.57 9.68 9.43
N LYS A 68 -1.48 8.96 8.30
CA LYS A 68 -1.59 9.57 6.97
C LYS A 68 -3.05 9.77 6.63
N LEU A 69 -3.55 10.98 6.83
CA LEU A 69 -4.90 11.36 6.43
C LEU A 69 -4.97 11.58 4.91
N GLY A 70 -6.11 11.26 4.32
CA GLY A 70 -6.38 11.54 2.90
C GLY A 70 -6.44 13.05 2.64
N ARG A 71 -6.23 13.45 1.37
CA ARG A 71 -6.26 14.86 0.95
C ARG A 71 -7.59 15.52 1.35
N ILE A 72 -7.50 16.68 2.00
CA ILE A 72 -8.64 17.55 2.27
C ILE A 72 -8.71 18.58 1.12
N PRO A 73 -9.76 18.58 0.29
CA PRO A 73 -9.92 19.54 -0.80
C PRO A 73 -10.34 20.91 -0.25
N ASP A 74 -9.91 21.96 -0.93
CA ASP A 74 -10.28 23.34 -0.62
C ASP A 74 -11.81 23.50 -0.62
N GLY A 75 -12.34 24.19 0.39
CA GLY A 75 -13.78 24.32 0.60
C GLY A 75 -14.45 23.11 1.25
N GLY A 76 -13.74 22.01 1.49
CA GLY A 76 -14.25 20.86 2.24
C GLY A 76 -15.04 19.84 1.41
N GLY A 77 -15.36 18.70 2.02
CA GLY A 77 -16.05 17.57 1.37
C GLY A 77 -17.52 17.45 1.77
N TRP A 78 -18.06 16.24 1.66
CA TRP A 78 -19.45 15.93 2.01
C TRP A 78 -19.86 16.32 3.44
N ARG A 79 -18.92 16.42 4.38
CA ARG A 79 -19.20 16.88 5.75
C ARG A 79 -19.61 18.36 5.80
N ALA A 80 -19.10 19.18 4.88
CA ALA A 80 -19.45 20.59 4.79
C ALA A 80 -20.68 20.82 3.89
N HIS A 81 -20.79 20.06 2.80
CA HIS A 81 -21.78 20.31 1.74
C HIS A 81 -22.93 19.29 1.66
N GLY A 82 -23.01 18.37 2.62
CA GLY A 82 -23.92 17.22 2.55
C GLY A 82 -23.42 16.10 1.62
N ARG A 83 -23.89 14.86 1.85
CA ARG A 83 -23.57 13.72 0.97
C ARG A 83 -24.32 13.87 -0.36
N GLY A 84 -23.62 13.62 -1.47
CA GLY A 84 -24.20 13.60 -2.81
C GLY A 84 -24.38 14.98 -3.47
N SER A 85 -24.08 16.08 -2.79
CA SER A 85 -24.12 17.40 -3.42
C SER A 85 -23.07 17.54 -4.52
N ALA A 86 -23.37 18.37 -5.51
CA ALA A 86 -22.46 18.64 -6.62
C ALA A 86 -21.08 19.09 -6.13
N THR A 87 -21.04 19.96 -5.12
CA THR A 87 -19.81 20.44 -4.48
C THR A 87 -19.03 19.32 -3.81
N ALA A 88 -19.69 18.41 -3.08
CA ALA A 88 -19.03 17.26 -2.45
C ALA A 88 -18.45 16.27 -3.48
N LEU A 89 -19.15 16.05 -4.59
CA LEU A 89 -18.68 15.20 -5.68
C LEU A 89 -17.48 15.81 -6.39
N ALA A 90 -17.52 17.12 -6.67
CA ALA A 90 -16.40 17.86 -7.24
C ALA A 90 -15.17 17.81 -6.32
N ALA A 91 -15.36 18.03 -5.02
CA ALA A 91 -14.32 17.92 -4.00
C ALA A 91 -13.69 16.52 -3.96
N ASN A 92 -14.48 15.44 -4.08
CA ASN A 92 -13.96 14.07 -4.13
C ASN A 92 -13.16 13.80 -5.43
N ARG A 93 -13.59 14.35 -6.57
CA ARG A 93 -12.80 14.27 -7.82
C ARG A 93 -11.47 14.99 -7.66
N ALA A 94 -11.46 16.17 -7.05
CA ALA A 94 -10.25 16.94 -6.78
C ALA A 94 -9.25 16.18 -5.90
N LYS A 95 -9.71 15.39 -4.91
CA LYS A 95 -8.83 14.53 -4.09
C LYS A 95 -8.03 13.52 -4.89
N THR A 96 -8.58 13.04 -6.01
CA THR A 96 -8.01 11.96 -6.82
C THR A 96 -7.09 12.50 -7.93
N ARG A 97 -7.16 13.81 -8.21
CA ARG A 97 -6.32 14.46 -9.20
C ARG A 97 -4.93 14.68 -8.61
N THR A 98 -3.95 13.97 -9.16
CA THR A 98 -2.52 14.18 -8.88
C THR A 98 -2.14 15.56 -9.46
N PRO A 99 -1.34 16.40 -8.75
CA PRO A 99 -0.84 17.64 -9.33
C PRO A 99 -0.01 17.39 -10.60
#